data_AF-A0A965JMD0-F1
#
_entry.id   AF-A0A965JMD0-F1
#
_cell.length_a   1.000
_cell.length_b   1.000
_cell.length_c   1.000
_cell.angle_alpha   90.00
_cell.angle_beta   90.00
_cell.angle_gamma   90.00
#
_symmetry.space_group_name_H-M   'P 1'
#
loop_
_entity.id
_entity.type
_entity.pdbx_description
1 polymer ?
#
loop_
_entity_poly.entity_id
_entity_poly.type
_entity_poly.pdbx_seq_one_letter_code
_entity_poly.pdbx_strand_id
1 'polypeptide(L)'
;MKRTTGQNRDITSQWRPATQAVRGGTWRSEHGETSEALFLTSGYTYDTAETVAARFAGDEAGMTYSRLQNPTVAMLEERIALLEGAEAARCQTTGMAAMTTA
;
A
#
# COMPACT_ATOMS: atom_id res chain seq x y z
N MET A 1 4.24 19.96 -0.41
CA MET A 1 4.86 18.62 -0.55
C MET A 1 4.27 17.94 -1.77
N LYS A 2 5.06 17.20 -2.56
CA LYS A 2 4.54 16.55 -3.78
C LYS A 2 3.65 15.37 -3.39
N ARG A 3 2.62 15.09 -4.21
CA ARG A 3 1.68 13.98 -3.99
C ARG A 3 2.37 12.62 -3.86
N THR A 4 3.46 12.45 -4.60
CA THR A 4 4.23 11.20 -4.71
C THR A 4 5.39 11.10 -3.72
N THR A 5 5.56 12.07 -2.81
CA THR A 5 6.59 11.99 -1.78
C THR A 5 6.31 10.80 -0.86
N GLY A 6 7.25 9.86 -0.75
CA GLY A 6 7.11 8.65 0.07
C GLY A 6 6.95 7.35 -0.72
N GLN A 7 6.70 7.42 -2.03
CA GLN A 7 6.42 6.24 -2.88
C GLN A 7 7.66 5.66 -3.58
N ASN A 8 8.74 6.44 -3.74
CA ASN A 8 9.93 5.97 -4.44
C ASN A 8 10.97 5.42 -3.43
N ARG A 9 11.16 4.10 -3.44
CA ARG A 9 12.11 3.38 -2.57
C ARG A 9 13.57 3.78 -2.77
N ASP A 10 13.99 4.17 -3.98
CA ASP A 10 15.37 4.60 -4.24
C ASP A 10 15.73 5.86 -3.44
N ILE A 11 14.71 6.67 -3.12
CA ILE A 11 14.87 7.90 -2.34
C ILE A 11 14.57 7.65 -0.86
N THR A 12 13.46 6.96 -0.55
CA THR A 12 12.98 6.83 0.83
C THR A 12 13.87 5.91 1.67
N SER A 13 14.53 4.92 1.06
CA SER A 13 15.50 4.04 1.74
C SER A 13 16.72 4.77 2.27
N GLN A 14 17.08 5.91 1.68
CA GLN A 14 18.22 6.73 2.10
C GLN A 14 17.89 7.68 3.26
N TRP A 15 16.61 7.81 3.62
CA TRP A 15 16.21 8.66 4.73
C TRP A 15 16.59 8.05 6.08
N ARG A 16 16.69 8.91 7.10
CA ARG A 16 16.85 8.44 8.48
C ARG A 16 15.61 7.63 8.90
N PRO A 17 15.75 6.59 9.75
CA PRO A 17 14.64 5.72 10.13
C PRO A 17 13.42 6.47 10.68
N ALA A 18 13.63 7.49 11.51
CA ALA A 18 12.54 8.32 12.04
C ALA A 18 11.76 9.06 10.92
N THR A 19 12.42 9.44 9.83
CA THR A 19 11.76 10.07 8.67
C THR A 19 11.00 9.04 7.84
N GLN A 20 11.53 7.82 7.69
CA GLN A 20 10.82 6.70 7.05
C GLN A 20 9.53 6.37 7.80
N ALA A 21 9.57 6.29 9.13
CA ALA A 21 8.40 6.00 9.95
C ALA A 21 7.27 7.04 9.81
N VAL A 22 7.61 8.29 9.51
CA VAL A 22 6.62 9.38 9.39
C VAL A 22 6.13 9.56 7.96
N ARG A 23 6.97 9.30 6.94
CA ARG A 23 6.70 9.71 5.55
C ARG A 23 6.87 8.62 4.49
N GLY A 24 7.48 7.49 4.86
CA GLY A 24 7.66 6.36 3.96
C GLY A 24 6.33 5.70 3.63
N GLY A 25 6.16 5.24 2.40
CA GLY A 25 4.95 4.55 1.95
C GLY A 25 3.69 5.41 1.85
N THR A 26 3.76 6.73 2.06
CA THR A 26 2.60 7.61 1.92
C THR A 26 2.09 7.61 0.47
N TRP A 27 0.80 7.35 0.29
CA TRP A 27 0.09 7.42 -0.98
C TRP A 27 -1.12 8.33 -0.86
N ARG A 28 -0.99 9.55 -1.40
CA ARG A 28 -2.06 10.55 -1.37
C ARG A 28 -3.03 10.37 -2.53
N SER A 29 -4.30 10.58 -2.24
CA SER A 29 -5.37 10.64 -3.24
C SER A 29 -5.21 11.86 -4.18
N GLU A 30 -6.11 11.99 -5.14
CA GLU A 30 -6.27 13.18 -5.97
C GLU A 30 -6.49 14.48 -5.18
N HIS A 31 -6.97 14.40 -3.93
CA HIS A 31 -7.19 15.56 -3.08
C HIS A 31 -5.91 16.09 -2.42
N GLY A 32 -4.84 15.31 -2.40
CA GLY A 32 -3.52 15.75 -1.94
C GLY A 32 -3.43 15.97 -0.43
N GLU A 33 -4.26 15.27 0.35
CA GLU A 33 -4.36 15.34 1.80
C GLU A 33 -2.99 15.17 2.50
N THR A 34 -2.86 15.77 3.70
CA THR A 34 -1.59 15.69 4.46
C THR A 34 -1.44 14.35 5.16
N SER A 35 -2.49 13.91 5.84
CA SER A 35 -2.56 12.62 6.54
C SER A 35 -3.00 11.52 5.57
N GLU A 36 -2.61 10.28 5.82
CA GLU A 36 -3.04 9.13 5.02
C GLU A 36 -4.57 8.99 4.99
N ALA A 37 -5.14 8.85 3.80
CA ALA A 37 -6.56 8.62 3.62
C ALA A 37 -6.99 7.21 4.10
N LEU A 38 -8.22 7.13 4.62
CA LEU A 38 -8.84 5.88 5.04
C LEU A 38 -9.81 5.37 3.97
N PHE A 39 -9.48 4.24 3.36
CA PHE A 39 -10.29 3.59 2.33
C PHE A 39 -11.17 2.50 2.96
N LEU A 40 -12.25 2.93 3.62
CA LEU A 40 -13.21 2.07 4.32
C LEU A 40 -14.21 1.41 3.33
N THR A 41 -13.69 0.60 2.42
CA THR A 41 -14.46 -0.13 1.42
C THR A 41 -14.01 -1.58 1.31
N SER A 42 -14.91 -2.46 0.87
CA SER A 42 -14.59 -3.87 0.58
C SER A 42 -14.22 -4.11 -0.89
N GLY A 43 -14.86 -3.38 -1.82
CA GLY A 43 -14.68 -3.56 -3.26
C GLY A 43 -14.35 -2.25 -3.99
N TYR A 44 -13.99 -2.39 -5.26
CA TYR A 44 -13.60 -1.29 -6.14
C TYR A 44 -14.38 -1.38 -7.46
N THR A 45 -14.61 -0.22 -8.08
CA THR A 45 -15.27 -0.12 -9.39
C THR A 45 -14.24 -0.16 -10.52
N TYR A 46 -14.71 -0.51 -11.72
CA TYR A 46 -13.89 -0.61 -12.93
C TYR A 46 -14.65 0.02 -14.09
N ASP A 47 -13.92 0.63 -15.02
CA ASP A 47 -14.54 1.26 -16.20
C ASP A 47 -14.99 0.22 -17.23
N THR A 48 -14.32 -0.94 -17.28
CA THR A 48 -14.60 -2.02 -18.24
C THR A 48 -14.50 -3.41 -17.59
N ALA A 49 -15.15 -4.41 -18.20
CA ALA A 49 -15.07 -5.80 -17.76
C ALA A 49 -13.69 -6.41 -18.03
N GLU A 50 -13.02 -5.94 -19.08
CA GLU A 50 -11.68 -6.34 -19.48
C GLU A 50 -10.66 -5.95 -18.40
N THR A 51 -10.76 -4.72 -17.84
CA THR A 51 -9.87 -4.26 -16.76
C THR A 51 -9.96 -5.15 -15.52
N VAL A 52 -11.18 -5.55 -15.10
CA VAL A 52 -11.32 -6.43 -13.94
C VAL A 52 -10.74 -7.81 -14.23
N ALA A 53 -11.00 -8.38 -15.42
CA ALA A 53 -10.42 -9.65 -15.83
C ALA A 53 -8.87 -9.63 -15.81
N ALA A 54 -8.26 -8.60 -16.39
CA ALA A 54 -6.80 -8.42 -16.41
C ALA A 54 -6.20 -8.29 -15.00
N ARG A 55 -6.86 -7.54 -14.09
CA ARG A 55 -6.40 -7.40 -12.70
C ARG A 55 -6.50 -8.70 -11.91
N PHE A 56 -7.55 -9.50 -12.12
CA PHE A 56 -7.68 -10.82 -11.49
C PHE A 56 -6.68 -11.84 -12.06
N ALA A 57 -6.31 -11.70 -13.34
CA ALA A 57 -5.25 -12.50 -13.97
C ALA A 57 -3.83 -12.08 -13.55
N GLY A 58 -3.67 -10.86 -13.02
CA GLY A 58 -2.38 -10.28 -12.63
C GLY A 58 -1.65 -9.57 -13.77
N ASP A 59 -2.29 -9.41 -14.92
CA ASP A 59 -1.74 -8.74 -16.10
C ASP A 59 -1.74 -7.21 -15.96
N GLU A 60 -2.63 -6.68 -15.12
CA GLU A 60 -2.72 -5.25 -14.79
C GLU A 60 -2.69 -5.01 -13.28
N ALA A 61 -2.02 -3.93 -12.87
CA ALA A 61 -2.02 -3.48 -11.49
C ALA A 61 -3.34 -2.81 -11.11
N GLY A 62 -3.75 -2.98 -9.86
CA GLY A 62 -4.88 -2.25 -9.29
C GLY A 62 -5.56 -3.01 -8.17
N MET A 63 -6.40 -2.30 -7.43
CA MET A 63 -7.17 -2.90 -6.35
C MET A 63 -8.32 -3.72 -6.92
N THR A 64 -8.59 -4.88 -6.30
CA THR A 64 -9.69 -5.77 -6.66
C THR A 64 -10.69 -5.93 -5.52
N TYR A 65 -10.19 -6.38 -4.36
CA TYR A 65 -11.01 -6.60 -3.17
C TYR A 65 -10.15 -6.44 -1.91
N SER A 66 -10.67 -5.75 -0.88
CA SER A 66 -9.92 -5.36 0.32
C SER A 66 -9.44 -6.52 1.19
N ARG A 67 -10.00 -7.73 1.01
CA ARG A 67 -9.43 -8.95 1.62
C ARG A 67 -8.02 -9.24 1.14
N LEU A 68 -7.70 -8.85 -0.10
CA LEU A 68 -6.41 -9.11 -0.75
C LEU A 68 -5.52 -7.87 -0.72
N GLN A 69 -6.08 -6.70 -1.05
CA GLN A 69 -5.34 -5.44 -1.13
C GLN A 69 -6.27 -4.25 -0.86
N ASN A 70 -5.81 -3.31 -0.05
CA ASN A 70 -6.51 -2.06 0.25
C ASN A 70 -5.49 -0.91 0.31
N PRO A 71 -5.74 0.29 -0.27
CA PRO A 71 -4.74 1.36 -0.29
C PRO A 71 -4.25 1.79 1.09
N THR A 72 -5.12 1.86 2.10
CA THR A 72 -4.72 2.18 3.48
C THR A 72 -3.77 1.13 4.04
N VAL A 73 -4.06 -0.15 3.79
CA VAL A 73 -3.22 -1.26 4.25
C VAL A 73 -1.91 -1.33 3.47
N ALA A 74 -1.93 -1.08 2.16
CA ALA A 74 -0.74 -1.06 1.31
C ALA A 74 0.26 0.03 1.73
N MET A 75 -0.21 1.21 2.16
CA MET A 75 0.67 2.23 2.75
C MET A 75 1.37 1.74 4.02
N LEU A 76 0.67 0.97 4.87
CA LEU A 76 1.24 0.38 6.08
C LEU A 76 2.26 -0.72 5.73
N GLU A 77 1.91 -1.63 4.80
CA GLU A 77 2.79 -2.68 4.30
C GLU A 77 4.10 -2.09 3.77
N GLU A 78 4.02 -1.08 2.89
CA GLU A 78 5.18 -0.43 2.32
C GLU A 78 6.05 0.25 3.39
N ARG A 79 5.43 0.91 4.37
CA ARG A 79 6.16 1.56 5.47
C ARG A 79 6.88 0.54 6.35
N ILE A 80 6.25 -0.58 6.68
CA ILE A 80 6.88 -1.65 7.46
C ILE A 80 8.04 -2.27 6.67
N ALA A 81 7.83 -2.60 5.39
CA ALA A 81 8.87 -3.15 4.54
C ALA A 81 10.09 -2.22 4.46
N LEU A 82 9.86 -0.90 4.31
CA LEU A 82 10.91 0.10 4.30
C LEU A 82 11.70 0.16 5.62
N LEU A 83 11.02 0.10 6.77
CA LEU A 83 11.66 0.17 8.07
C LEU A 83 12.51 -1.07 8.39
N GLU A 84 12.08 -2.24 7.94
CA GLU A 84 12.81 -3.50 8.11
C GLU A 84 13.88 -3.73 7.03
N GLY A 85 13.91 -2.90 5.98
CA GLY A 85 14.76 -3.13 4.81
C GLY A 85 14.37 -4.38 4.01
N ALA A 86 13.11 -4.80 4.11
CA ALA A 86 12.58 -5.99 3.44
C ALA A 86 12.08 -5.67 2.02
N GLU A 87 12.08 -6.68 1.15
CA GLU A 87 11.54 -6.55 -0.20
C GLU A 87 10.02 -6.27 -0.18
N ALA A 88 9.28 -6.96 0.69
CA ALA A 88 7.84 -6.80 0.83
C ALA A 88 7.40 -7.08 2.26
N ALA A 89 6.20 -6.61 2.60
CA ALA A 89 5.50 -6.96 3.82
C ALA A 89 4.02 -7.22 3.50
N ARG A 90 3.36 -8.05 4.31
CA ARG A 90 1.92 -8.27 4.23
C ARG A 90 1.28 -8.15 5.59
N CYS A 91 0.25 -7.32 5.69
CA CYS A 91 -0.50 -7.14 6.91
C CYS A 91 -1.53 -8.26 7.07
N GLN A 92 -1.60 -8.83 8.27
CA GLN A 92 -2.61 -9.80 8.65
C GLN A 92 -3.47 -9.23 9.79
N THR A 93 -4.63 -9.86 10.03
CA THR A 93 -5.58 -9.41 11.05
C THR A 93 -5.00 -9.41 12.47
N THR A 94 -4.10 -10.35 12.78
CA THR A 94 -3.45 -10.48 14.10
C THR A 94 -2.02 -10.99 13.94
N GLY A 95 -1.21 -10.88 15.00
CA GLY A 95 0.13 -11.47 15.03
C GLY A 95 0.12 -12.99 14.86
N MET A 96 -0.86 -13.69 15.45
CA MET A 96 -0.99 -15.15 15.24
C MET A 96 -1.38 -15.49 13.80
N ALA A 97 -2.22 -14.67 13.15
CA ALA A 97 -2.53 -14.87 11.74
C ALA A 97 -1.30 -14.66 10.84
N ALA A 98 -0.44 -13.70 11.18
CA ALA A 98 0.85 -13.52 10.52
C ALA A 98 1.74 -14.76 10.64
N MET A 99 1.83 -15.35 11.83
CA MET A 99 2.58 -16.59 12.05
C MET A 99 1.99 -17.79 11.29
N THR A 100 0.67 -17.95 11.27
CA THR A 100 0.03 -19.11 10.62
C THR A 100 0.08 -19.05 9.08
N THR A 101 0.17 -17.85 8.51
CA THR A 101 0.15 -17.66 7.03
C THR A 101 1.54 -17.69 6.41
N ALA A 102 2.59 -17.42 7.22
CA ALA A 102 3.99 -17.47 6.81
C ALA A 102 4.49 -18.92 6.64
#